data_AF-A0A6M3M1C6-F1
#
_entry.id   AF-A0A6M3M1C6-F1
#
_cell.length_a   1.000
_cell.length_b   1.000
_cell.length_c   1.000
_cell.angle_alpha   90.00
_cell.angle_beta   90.00
_cell.angle_gamma   90.00
#
_symmetry.space_group_name_H-M   'P 1'
#
loop_
_entity.id
_entity.type
_entity.pdbx_description
1 polymer ?
#
loop_
_entity_poly.entity_id
_entity_poly.type
_entity_poly.pdbx_seq_one_letter_code
_entity_poly.pdbx_strand_id
1 'polypeptide(L)'
;MLGDVTPSQLRLIQTGAVYTGRDNKFTVLIQRYNGRKFVPADLSAVTQFVLIVPGDEPVVIDSLTYPDSFAAVGGILTLDLSDFAFTPGTYTTQLIAHDAEHPRGQVLCELYDTAMTFTVRDVSAMGSNPLPTLSYVEEAPRNGVVYGRRDGAWVLIEVDALGVSSFNGRIDGVVLLSEDVTQALGFAPVRPSDLPTLAAVATSGAYADLNGKPFIPTTAGDVGAATAAQGGLADTAVQPQTLTDQLATKVDVVAGKQLSDENYTSAEKTKLAGLEAAHYRGTYVNLTALQTAVPTGVAGDYADVDAGVGSPVLRYIWDASDSEWVVQAGNADPITAAQVKTLYESNADTNAFTDSEKTKLGGVAAGATANTSTDTLAEGATNLYYTAARVRSVVLTGLSVATNAAIAATDTVLSALGKLQAQITALGTTVSNKVDKVAGKQLSTEDYTTAEKDKLASLSPAGTWVQLTRAQYDALATKDPDTLYIVVG
;
A
#
# COMPACT_ATOMS: atom_id res chain seq x y z
N MET A 1 -12.22 -39.25 28.92
CA MET A 1 -11.41 -38.97 30.13
C MET A 1 -10.19 -39.86 30.12
N LEU A 2 -9.03 -39.35 30.54
CA LEU A 2 -7.75 -40.04 30.41
C LEU A 2 -7.69 -41.32 31.28
N GLY A 3 -8.34 -41.26 32.45
CA GLY A 3 -8.50 -42.34 33.43
C GLY A 3 -7.21 -42.69 34.17
N ASP A 4 -7.26 -43.57 35.16
CA ASP A 4 -6.05 -44.08 35.83
C ASP A 4 -5.17 -44.83 34.81
N VAL A 5 -4.06 -44.23 34.40
CA VAL A 5 -3.05 -44.81 33.52
C VAL A 5 -1.69 -44.69 34.17
N THR A 6 -0.96 -45.80 34.19
CA THR A 6 0.47 -45.75 34.53
C THR A 6 1.27 -45.39 33.27
N PRO A 7 2.42 -44.71 33.37
CA PRO A 7 3.24 -44.38 32.20
C PRO A 7 3.56 -45.62 31.33
N SER A 8 3.73 -46.79 31.94
CA SER A 8 3.97 -48.08 31.26
C SER A 8 2.80 -48.60 30.41
N GLN A 9 1.58 -48.06 30.59
CA GLN A 9 0.39 -48.38 29.78
C GLN A 9 0.19 -47.42 28.61
N LEU A 10 1.06 -46.41 28.50
CA LEU A 10 1.03 -45.43 27.44
C LEU A 10 2.15 -45.71 26.43
N ARG A 11 1.88 -45.37 25.17
CA ARG A 11 2.88 -45.32 24.12
C ARG A 11 2.84 -43.93 23.51
N LEU A 12 3.94 -43.20 23.67
CA LEU A 12 4.14 -41.88 23.08
C LEU A 12 5.00 -42.06 21.83
N ILE A 13 4.52 -41.56 20.70
CA ILE A 13 5.25 -41.59 19.43
C ILE A 13 5.47 -40.14 19.03
N GLN A 14 6.72 -39.70 19.13
CA GLN A 14 7.11 -38.36 18.72
C GLN A 14 7.28 -38.29 17.20
N THR A 15 6.74 -37.25 16.58
CA THR A 15 6.89 -36.96 15.16
C THR A 15 7.33 -35.51 14.98
N GLY A 16 8.55 -35.34 14.45
CA GLY A 16 9.16 -34.04 14.16
C GLY A 16 10.37 -33.69 15.04
N ALA A 17 11.06 -32.62 14.68
CA ALA A 17 12.13 -32.00 15.46
C ALA A 17 11.86 -30.49 15.51
N VAL A 18 12.36 -29.82 16.55
CA VAL A 18 12.22 -28.38 16.73
C VAL A 18 13.33 -27.70 15.96
N TYR A 19 12.99 -26.83 15.01
CA TYR A 19 13.96 -26.09 14.20
C TYR A 19 13.92 -24.61 14.57
N THR A 20 14.88 -24.18 15.40
CA THR A 20 14.97 -22.79 15.85
C THR A 20 15.10 -21.86 14.64
N GLY A 21 14.12 -20.97 14.47
CA GLY A 21 14.08 -19.98 13.37
C GLY A 21 13.27 -20.39 12.14
N ARG A 22 12.60 -21.56 12.12
CA ARG A 22 11.71 -21.96 11.01
C ARG A 22 10.39 -22.59 11.46
N ASP A 23 10.46 -23.71 12.17
CA ASP A 23 9.28 -24.46 12.65
C ASP A 23 9.61 -25.00 14.05
N ASN A 24 9.17 -24.27 15.07
CA ASN A 24 9.45 -24.60 16.47
C ASN A 24 8.42 -25.58 17.05
N LYS A 25 7.69 -26.30 16.19
CA LYS A 25 6.62 -27.22 16.58
C LYS A 25 7.06 -28.67 16.46
N PHE A 26 6.56 -29.50 17.37
CA PHE A 26 6.59 -30.94 17.20
C PHE A 26 5.31 -31.58 17.72
N THR A 27 5.07 -32.82 17.29
CA THR A 27 3.83 -33.54 17.62
C THR A 27 4.13 -34.83 18.35
N VAL A 28 3.20 -35.22 19.23
CA VAL A 28 3.29 -36.43 20.03
C VAL A 28 1.96 -37.15 19.92
N LEU A 29 1.97 -38.35 19.35
CA LEU A 29 0.82 -39.24 19.37
C LEU A 29 0.84 -40.05 20.67
N ILE A 30 -0.15 -39.81 21.52
CA ILE A 30 -0.35 -40.49 22.80
C ILE A 30 -1.37 -41.61 22.59
N GLN A 31 -0.94 -42.84 22.87
CA GLN A 31 -1.78 -44.02 22.76
C GLN A 31 -1.86 -44.78 24.08
N ARG A 32 -3.04 -45.28 24.43
CA ARG A 32 -3.30 -46.09 25.62
C ARG A 32 -3.47 -47.56 25.25
N TYR A 33 -2.89 -48.45 26.05
CA TYR A 33 -3.14 -49.89 25.93
C TYR A 33 -4.50 -50.25 26.53
N ASN A 34 -5.37 -50.87 25.73
CA ASN A 34 -6.72 -51.26 26.16
C ASN A 34 -6.87 -52.76 26.51
N GLY A 35 -5.76 -53.46 26.77
CA GLY A 35 -5.74 -54.90 27.01
C GLY A 35 -5.56 -55.76 25.75
N ARG A 36 -5.59 -55.16 24.54
CA ARG A 36 -5.35 -55.87 23.26
C ARG A 36 -4.40 -55.14 22.33
N LYS A 37 -4.54 -53.82 22.18
CA LYS A 37 -3.68 -52.98 21.33
C LYS A 37 -3.58 -51.56 21.88
N PHE A 38 -2.60 -50.83 21.39
CA PHE A 38 -2.51 -49.38 21.62
C PHE A 38 -3.50 -48.65 20.70
N VAL A 39 -4.34 -47.80 21.29
CA VAL A 39 -5.29 -46.93 20.60
C VAL A 39 -5.06 -45.47 21.00
N PRO A 40 -5.34 -44.48 20.15
CA PRO A 40 -5.18 -43.07 20.52
C PRO A 40 -5.91 -42.75 21.84
N ALA A 41 -5.22 -42.05 22.75
CA ALA A 41 -5.79 -41.63 24.01
C ALA A 41 -6.83 -40.52 23.79
N ASP A 42 -7.92 -40.53 24.55
CA ASP A 42 -8.87 -39.44 24.54
C ASP A 42 -8.38 -38.31 25.46
N LEU A 43 -7.92 -37.22 24.84
CA LEU A 43 -7.39 -36.03 25.52
C LEU A 43 -8.45 -34.95 25.75
N SER A 44 -9.71 -35.16 25.32
CA SER A 44 -10.76 -34.12 25.35
C SER A 44 -11.16 -33.64 26.74
N ALA A 45 -10.85 -34.44 27.78
CA ALA A 45 -11.15 -34.11 29.17
C ALA A 45 -9.95 -33.54 29.94
N VAL A 46 -8.77 -33.43 29.31
CA VAL A 46 -7.59 -32.84 29.95
C VAL A 46 -7.78 -31.33 29.99
N THR A 47 -7.62 -30.74 31.17
CA THR A 47 -7.81 -29.31 31.42
C THR A 47 -6.50 -28.53 31.45
N GLN A 48 -5.36 -29.20 31.68
CA GLN A 48 -4.04 -28.60 31.71
C GLN A 48 -2.96 -29.62 31.34
N PHE A 49 -1.99 -29.20 30.55
CA PHE A 49 -0.75 -29.93 30.28
C PHE A 49 0.44 -29.16 30.84
N VAL A 50 1.38 -29.89 31.45
CA VAL A 50 2.65 -29.35 31.92
C VAL A 50 3.78 -30.16 31.32
N LEU A 51 4.65 -29.50 30.56
CA LEU A 51 5.88 -30.06 30.02
C LEU A 51 7.06 -29.57 30.85
N ILE A 52 7.89 -30.50 31.32
CA ILE A 52 9.10 -30.20 32.08
C ILE A 52 10.30 -30.68 31.28
N VAL A 53 11.21 -29.75 30.97
CA VAL A 53 12.50 -30.03 30.36
C VAL A 53 13.58 -29.89 31.45
N PRO A 54 14.10 -30.99 32.00
CA PRO A 54 15.19 -30.96 32.98
C PRO A 54 16.50 -30.46 32.37
N GLY A 55 17.27 -29.76 33.19
CA GLY A 55 18.59 -29.21 32.91
C GLY A 55 19.13 -28.52 34.16
N ASP A 56 20.30 -27.90 34.07
CA ASP A 56 20.87 -27.10 35.17
C ASP A 56 19.93 -25.96 35.58
N GLU A 57 19.19 -25.40 34.61
CA GLU A 57 18.00 -24.59 34.82
C GLU A 57 16.80 -25.27 34.13
N PRO A 58 15.85 -25.87 34.88
CA PRO A 58 14.74 -26.61 34.28
C PRO A 58 13.70 -25.66 33.67
N VAL A 59 13.30 -25.94 32.43
CA VAL A 59 12.25 -25.19 31.73
C VAL A 59 10.91 -25.88 31.98
N VAL A 60 9.97 -25.15 32.58
CA VAL A 60 8.61 -25.64 32.85
C VAL A 60 7.62 -24.85 32.00
N ILE A 61 6.87 -25.56 31.17
CA ILE A 61 5.90 -24.99 30.24
C ILE A 61 4.52 -25.52 30.63
N ASP A 62 3.65 -24.61 31.04
CA ASP A 62 2.31 -24.91 31.54
C ASP A 62 1.26 -24.33 30.59
N SER A 63 0.31 -25.15 30.13
CA SER A 63 -0.75 -24.72 29.21
C SER A 63 -1.70 -23.68 29.81
N LEU A 64 -1.74 -23.50 31.13
CA LEU A 64 -2.46 -22.38 31.74
C LEU A 64 -1.72 -21.05 31.60
N THR A 65 -0.37 -21.09 31.56
CA THR A 65 0.47 -19.90 31.39
C THR A 65 0.73 -19.59 29.92
N TYR A 66 0.90 -20.64 29.10
CA TYR A 66 1.19 -20.59 27.67
C TYR A 66 0.17 -21.43 26.90
N PRO A 67 -1.07 -20.94 26.71
CA PRO A 67 -2.14 -21.71 26.08
C PRO A 67 -1.85 -22.06 24.62
N ASP A 68 -1.14 -21.19 23.90
CA ASP A 68 -0.80 -21.40 22.49
C ASP A 68 0.32 -22.44 22.29
N SER A 69 1.05 -22.78 23.36
CA SER A 69 2.09 -23.81 23.31
C SER A 69 1.54 -25.24 23.25
N PHE A 70 0.25 -25.46 23.49
CA PHE A 70 -0.36 -26.79 23.51
C PHE A 70 -1.64 -26.85 22.68
N ALA A 71 -1.70 -27.80 21.73
CA ALA A 71 -2.92 -28.09 20.99
C ALA A 71 -3.17 -29.60 20.95
N ALA A 72 -4.25 -30.06 21.59
CA ALA A 72 -4.62 -31.47 21.67
C ALA A 72 -5.87 -31.78 20.83
N VAL A 73 -5.74 -32.67 19.84
CA VAL A 73 -6.87 -33.14 19.01
C VAL A 73 -6.69 -34.64 18.76
N GLY A 74 -7.64 -35.46 19.24
CA GLY A 74 -7.69 -36.89 18.95
C GLY A 74 -6.37 -37.63 19.20
N GLY A 75 -5.99 -37.83 20.46
CA GLY A 75 -4.75 -38.51 20.86
C GLY A 75 -3.44 -37.86 20.44
N ILE A 76 -3.46 -36.78 19.64
CA ILE A 76 -2.28 -36.04 19.22
C ILE A 76 -2.18 -34.78 20.06
N LEU A 77 -1.01 -34.55 20.64
CA LEU A 77 -0.60 -33.31 21.29
C LEU A 77 0.45 -32.61 20.42
N THR A 78 0.16 -31.40 19.98
CA THR A 78 1.12 -30.51 19.30
C THR A 78 1.69 -29.54 20.33
N LEU A 79 3.02 -29.43 20.35
CA LEU A 79 3.76 -28.53 21.22
C LEU A 79 4.43 -27.44 20.37
N ASP A 80 4.12 -26.19 20.65
CA ASP A 80 4.77 -25.01 20.04
C ASP A 80 5.73 -24.38 21.05
N LEU A 81 7.03 -24.49 20.76
CA LEU A 81 8.10 -24.00 21.61
C LEU A 81 8.70 -22.68 21.14
N SER A 82 7.97 -21.92 20.30
CA SER A 82 8.49 -20.68 19.70
C SER A 82 8.93 -19.62 20.72
N ASP A 83 8.31 -19.60 21.89
CA ASP A 83 8.59 -18.61 22.94
C ASP A 83 9.75 -19.02 23.87
N PHE A 84 10.37 -20.18 23.63
CA PHE A 84 11.40 -20.76 24.49
C PHE A 84 12.73 -20.92 23.73
N ALA A 85 13.81 -20.43 24.34
CA ALA A 85 15.15 -20.57 23.80
C ALA A 85 15.80 -21.88 24.28
N PHE A 86 16.04 -22.80 23.34
CA PHE A 86 16.78 -24.04 23.59
C PHE A 86 18.07 -24.05 22.77
N THR A 87 19.15 -24.59 23.34
CA THR A 87 20.37 -24.88 22.58
C THR A 87 20.17 -26.12 21.69
N PRO A 88 20.81 -26.23 20.52
CA PRO A 88 20.71 -27.43 19.69
C PRO A 88 21.16 -28.69 20.46
N GLY A 89 20.33 -29.72 20.46
CA GLY A 89 20.55 -30.93 21.26
C GLY A 89 19.29 -31.77 21.41
N THR A 90 19.43 -32.96 22.00
CA THR A 90 18.29 -33.82 22.34
C THR A 90 17.94 -33.66 23.80
N TYR A 91 16.70 -33.31 24.09
CA TYR A 91 16.16 -33.10 25.41
C TYR A 91 15.25 -34.26 25.78
N THR A 92 15.44 -34.82 26.97
CA THR A 92 14.49 -35.74 27.61
C THR A 92 13.52 -34.94 28.44
N THR A 93 12.23 -35.27 28.43
CA THR A 93 11.18 -34.45 29.07
C THR A 93 10.21 -35.30 29.87
N GLN A 94 9.51 -34.64 30.79
CA GLN A 94 8.38 -35.17 31.54
C GLN A 94 7.11 -34.44 31.10
N LEU A 95 6.03 -35.19 30.85
CA LEU A 95 4.72 -34.64 30.49
C LEU A 95 3.71 -35.04 31.56
N ILE A 96 2.98 -34.04 32.07
CA ILE A 96 1.96 -34.20 33.09
C ILE A 96 0.65 -33.65 32.53
N ALA A 97 -0.46 -34.34 32.79
CA ALA A 97 -1.80 -33.90 32.42
C ALA A 97 -2.71 -33.83 33.64
N HIS A 98 -3.53 -32.80 33.74
CA HIS A 98 -4.54 -32.65 34.78
C HIS A 98 -5.92 -32.82 34.17
N ASP A 99 -6.80 -33.54 34.87
CA ASP A 99 -8.21 -33.64 34.55
C ASP A 99 -9.06 -33.61 35.84
N ALA A 100 -10.37 -33.74 35.70
CA ALA A 100 -11.30 -33.68 36.83
C ALA A 100 -11.09 -34.81 37.86
N GLU A 101 -10.56 -35.96 37.45
CA GLU A 101 -10.31 -37.11 38.32
C GLU A 101 -8.90 -37.04 38.96
N HIS A 102 -7.95 -36.37 38.29
CA HIS A 102 -6.55 -36.20 38.71
C HIS A 102 -6.18 -34.72 38.86
N PRO A 103 -6.73 -34.00 39.84
CA PRO A 103 -6.46 -32.57 40.02
C PRO A 103 -5.00 -32.27 40.39
N ARG A 104 -4.29 -33.26 40.97
CA ARG A 104 -2.86 -33.16 41.32
C ARG A 104 -1.92 -33.42 40.13
N GLY A 105 -2.47 -33.74 38.95
CA GLY A 105 -1.71 -34.09 37.76
C GLY A 105 -1.35 -35.58 37.73
N GLN A 106 -1.50 -36.18 36.55
CA GLN A 106 -1.08 -37.54 36.24
C GLN A 106 0.12 -37.48 35.30
N VAL A 107 1.19 -38.18 35.64
CA VAL A 107 2.41 -38.23 34.81
C VAL A 107 2.18 -39.17 33.63
N LEU A 108 2.36 -38.65 32.42
CA LEU A 108 2.17 -39.41 31.17
C LEU A 108 3.47 -40.02 30.67
N CYS A 109 4.59 -39.35 30.92
CA CYS A 109 5.93 -39.89 30.69
C CYS A 109 6.91 -39.42 31.77
N GLU A 110 7.87 -40.26 32.11
CA GLU A 110 8.91 -40.01 33.13
C GLU A 110 10.31 -40.09 32.53
N LEU A 111 11.30 -39.47 33.18
CA LEU A 111 12.64 -39.25 32.62
C LEU A 111 13.47 -40.53 32.32
N TYR A 112 13.15 -41.66 32.93
CA TYR A 112 14.01 -42.85 32.89
C TYR A 112 13.39 -44.09 32.22
N ASP A 113 12.07 -44.28 32.30
CA ASP A 113 11.41 -45.51 31.85
C ASP A 113 10.54 -45.29 30.59
N THR A 114 9.86 -44.14 30.50
CA THR A 114 8.94 -43.80 29.41
C THR A 114 9.22 -42.44 28.79
N ALA A 115 10.47 -42.00 28.87
CA ALA A 115 10.95 -40.68 28.48
C ALA A 115 10.44 -40.23 27.10
N MET A 116 9.81 -39.06 27.08
CA MET A 116 9.58 -38.36 25.82
C MET A 116 10.82 -37.52 25.52
N THR A 117 11.45 -37.75 24.38
CA THR A 117 12.53 -36.87 23.92
C THR A 117 12.00 -35.89 22.87
N PHE A 118 12.71 -34.78 22.67
CA PHE A 118 12.64 -34.00 21.44
C PHE A 118 14.02 -33.46 21.08
N THR A 119 14.29 -33.27 19.78
CA THR A 119 15.57 -32.74 19.32
C THR A 119 15.38 -31.33 18.79
N VAL A 120 16.20 -30.42 19.29
CA VAL A 120 16.34 -29.05 18.78
C VAL A 120 17.51 -29.03 17.81
N ARG A 121 17.28 -28.51 16.62
CA ARG A 121 18.31 -28.35 15.58
C ARG A 121 18.40 -26.90 15.16
N ASP A 122 19.63 -26.43 14.99
CA ASP A 122 19.89 -25.14 14.36
C ASP A 122 19.76 -25.28 12.84
N VAL A 123 19.04 -24.35 12.22
CA VAL A 123 18.99 -24.22 10.77
C VAL A 123 19.65 -22.90 10.44
N SER A 124 20.85 -22.96 9.85
CA SER A 124 21.47 -21.76 9.29
C SER A 124 20.50 -21.09 8.31
N ALA A 125 20.53 -19.76 8.20
CA ALA A 125 19.56 -18.93 7.45
C ALA A 125 19.33 -19.32 5.97
N MET A 126 20.03 -20.33 5.45
CA MET A 126 19.91 -20.88 4.09
C MET A 126 19.35 -22.33 4.01
N GLY A 127 18.88 -22.93 5.11
CA GLY A 127 18.07 -24.15 5.04
C GLY A 127 18.82 -25.48 4.82
N SER A 128 20.13 -25.54 5.05
CA SER A 128 20.90 -26.79 5.05
C SER A 128 21.29 -27.24 6.47
N ASN A 129 21.16 -28.54 6.73
CA ASN A 129 21.47 -29.20 8.00
C ASN A 129 23.02 -29.32 8.14
N PRO A 130 23.66 -28.82 9.22
CA PRO A 130 25.10 -28.97 9.40
C PRO A 130 25.51 -30.44 9.61
N LEU A 131 26.67 -30.83 9.07
CA LEU A 131 27.24 -32.18 9.18
C LEU A 131 27.56 -32.54 10.65
N PRO A 132 27.39 -33.82 11.07
CA PRO A 132 27.65 -34.24 12.44
C PRO A 132 29.15 -34.18 12.77
N THR A 133 29.48 -33.55 13.90
CA THR A 133 30.83 -33.53 14.48
C THR A 133 31.08 -34.85 15.21
N LEU A 134 32.14 -35.58 14.83
CA LEU A 134 32.56 -36.81 15.52
C LEU A 134 33.24 -36.47 16.85
N SER A 135 32.72 -37.03 17.95
CA SER A 135 33.36 -37.03 19.26
C SER A 135 33.96 -38.41 19.58
N TYR A 136 35.23 -38.44 19.99
CA TYR A 136 35.93 -39.66 20.39
C TYR A 136 35.52 -40.06 21.82
N VAL A 137 35.25 -41.35 22.05
CA VAL A 137 35.12 -41.95 23.39
C VAL A 137 35.93 -43.25 23.42
N GLU A 138 36.73 -43.43 24.46
CA GLU A 138 37.93 -44.29 24.50
C GLU A 138 37.72 -45.68 25.14
N GLU A 139 36.54 -46.32 24.99
CA GLU A 139 36.30 -47.62 25.64
C GLU A 139 35.56 -48.62 24.75
N ALA A 140 36.30 -49.53 24.10
CA ALA A 140 35.76 -50.69 23.37
C ALA A 140 36.20 -52.04 24.01
N PRO A 141 35.30 -53.02 24.20
CA PRO A 141 35.59 -54.26 24.93
C PRO A 141 35.90 -55.44 24.00
N ARG A 142 37.14 -55.56 23.49
CA ARG A 142 37.86 -56.82 23.18
C ARG A 142 39.13 -56.54 22.39
N ASN A 143 40.21 -57.25 22.77
CA ASN A 143 41.58 -57.09 22.28
C ASN A 143 41.70 -56.93 20.74
N GLY A 144 42.10 -55.72 20.33
CA GLY A 144 42.89 -55.51 19.10
C GLY A 144 42.13 -55.22 17.80
N VAL A 145 40.82 -55.02 17.82
CA VAL A 145 40.04 -54.64 16.62
C VAL A 145 39.26 -53.34 16.90
N VAL A 146 39.36 -52.36 15.99
CA VAL A 146 38.65 -51.07 16.10
C VAL A 146 37.22 -51.24 15.60
N TYR A 147 36.24 -50.85 16.41
CA TYR A 147 34.82 -50.87 16.05
C TYR A 147 34.21 -49.48 16.21
N GLY A 148 33.24 -49.16 15.35
CA GLY A 148 32.31 -48.03 15.55
C GLY A 148 30.92 -48.52 15.94
N ARG A 149 30.10 -47.65 16.55
CA ARG A 149 28.66 -47.91 16.78
C ARG A 149 27.84 -47.25 15.68
N ARG A 150 26.98 -48.01 15.02
CA ARG A 150 25.92 -47.51 14.14
C ARG A 150 24.61 -48.13 14.60
N ASP A 151 23.63 -47.30 14.94
CA ASP A 151 22.30 -47.71 15.41
C ASP A 151 22.34 -48.75 16.56
N GLY A 152 23.30 -48.56 17.48
CA GLY A 152 23.45 -49.41 18.67
C GLY A 152 24.19 -50.74 18.47
N ALA A 153 24.47 -51.17 17.24
CA ALA A 153 25.25 -52.38 16.94
C ALA A 153 26.74 -52.07 16.71
N TRP A 154 27.62 -53.04 17.02
CA TRP A 154 29.05 -52.96 16.73
C TRP A 154 29.32 -53.28 15.25
N VAL A 155 30.02 -52.39 14.54
CA VAL A 155 30.44 -52.59 13.14
C VAL A 155 31.97 -52.57 13.06
N LEU A 156 32.53 -53.54 12.36
CA LEU A 156 33.97 -53.75 12.21
C LEU A 156 34.56 -52.74 11.22
N ILE A 157 35.62 -52.04 11.62
CA ILE A 157 36.35 -51.13 10.75
C ILE A 157 37.52 -51.94 10.17
N GLU A 158 37.44 -52.32 8.89
CA GLU A 158 38.61 -52.86 8.19
C GLU A 158 39.66 -51.74 8.06
N VAL A 159 40.72 -51.86 8.87
CA VAL A 159 41.94 -51.07 8.77
C VAL A 159 42.91 -51.89 7.92
N ASP A 160 42.89 -51.70 6.61
CA ASP A 160 44.03 -52.18 5.83
C ASP A 160 45.28 -51.37 6.22
N ALA A 161 46.26 -52.11 6.75
CA ALA A 161 47.67 -51.79 6.87
C ALA A 161 48.07 -50.63 7.80
N LEU A 162 48.31 -50.91 9.10
CA LEU A 162 49.19 -50.08 9.94
C LEU A 162 50.10 -50.92 10.86
N GLY A 163 50.95 -51.72 10.24
CA GLY A 163 52.18 -52.27 10.83
C GLY A 163 53.09 -52.69 9.69
N VAL A 164 54.26 -52.06 9.56
CA VAL A 164 55.13 -52.20 8.38
C VAL A 164 55.60 -53.65 8.25
N SER A 165 54.98 -54.42 7.37
CA SER A 165 55.33 -55.82 7.12
C SER A 165 56.57 -55.97 6.25
N SER A 166 56.99 -54.88 5.59
CA SER A 166 58.31 -54.74 4.97
C SER A 166 58.75 -53.29 4.81
N PHE A 167 60.03 -52.98 5.03
CA PHE A 167 60.61 -51.66 4.72
C PHE A 167 61.97 -51.84 4.03
N ASN A 168 62.13 -51.19 2.88
CA ASN A 168 63.33 -51.23 2.03
C ASN A 168 63.84 -52.66 1.73
N GLY A 169 62.92 -53.58 1.40
CA GLY A 169 63.24 -54.96 1.01
C GLY A 169 63.43 -55.96 2.15
N ARG A 170 63.34 -55.54 3.43
CA ARG A 170 63.34 -56.45 4.58
C ARG A 170 61.91 -56.82 4.99
N ILE A 171 61.62 -58.10 5.22
CA ILE A 171 60.31 -58.65 5.64
C ILE A 171 60.40 -59.34 7.02
N ASP A 172 59.29 -59.37 7.75
CA ASP A 172 59.08 -59.89 9.12
C ASP A 172 59.74 -59.10 10.27
N GLY A 173 58.95 -58.31 11.01
CA GLY A 173 59.34 -57.68 12.29
C GLY A 173 60.52 -56.71 12.20
N VAL A 174 60.34 -55.57 11.52
CA VAL A 174 61.42 -54.60 11.23
C VAL A 174 61.47 -53.48 12.29
N VAL A 175 62.63 -53.27 12.92
CA VAL A 175 62.94 -52.10 13.78
C VAL A 175 63.85 -51.14 13.00
N LEU A 176 63.47 -49.85 12.92
CA LEU A 176 64.18 -48.83 12.13
C LEU A 176 65.22 -48.07 12.97
N LEU A 177 66.40 -47.82 12.42
CA LEU A 177 67.43 -46.95 12.98
C LEU A 177 67.43 -45.56 12.32
N SER A 178 68.11 -44.58 12.92
CA SER A 178 68.17 -43.20 12.42
C SER A 178 68.75 -43.10 11.00
N GLU A 179 69.63 -44.02 10.63
CA GLU A 179 70.17 -44.17 9.28
C GLU A 179 69.11 -44.64 8.27
N ASP A 180 68.21 -45.55 8.66
CA ASP A 180 67.09 -45.99 7.81
C ASP A 180 66.12 -44.84 7.54
N VAL A 181 65.89 -43.97 8.53
CA VAL A 181 65.05 -42.77 8.41
C VAL A 181 65.73 -41.69 7.56
N THR A 182 67.03 -41.47 7.74
CA THR A 182 67.80 -40.46 6.98
C THR A 182 67.90 -40.84 5.50
N GLN A 183 68.06 -42.13 5.20
CA GLN A 183 68.12 -42.64 3.83
C GLN A 183 66.74 -42.60 3.15
N ALA A 184 65.65 -42.79 3.91
CA ALA A 184 64.28 -42.67 3.40
C ALA A 184 63.84 -41.22 3.15
N LEU A 185 64.28 -40.26 3.98
CA LEU A 185 63.89 -38.85 3.87
C LEU A 185 64.77 -38.03 2.91
N GLY A 186 65.98 -38.50 2.58
CA GLY A 186 66.88 -37.84 1.64
C GLY A 186 67.57 -36.57 2.17
N PHE A 187 67.42 -36.23 3.46
CA PHE A 187 68.17 -35.15 4.13
C PHE A 187 68.31 -35.41 5.64
N ALA A 188 69.32 -34.79 6.26
CA ALA A 188 69.55 -34.86 7.71
C ALA A 188 68.92 -33.65 8.44
N PRO A 189 67.97 -33.83 9.37
CA PRO A 189 67.39 -32.72 10.10
C PRO A 189 68.39 -32.08 11.10
N VAL A 190 68.52 -30.75 11.05
CA VAL A 190 69.43 -29.92 11.88
C VAL A 190 68.74 -29.48 13.18
N ARG A 191 69.50 -29.35 14.28
CA ARG A 191 68.96 -28.94 15.60
C ARG A 191 68.62 -27.44 15.63
N PRO A 192 67.54 -27.01 16.33
CA PRO A 192 67.07 -25.62 16.32
C PRO A 192 68.06 -24.54 16.80
N SER A 193 69.12 -24.89 17.53
CA SER A 193 70.13 -23.96 18.06
C SER A 193 71.05 -23.36 16.99
N ASP A 194 71.08 -23.95 15.80
CA ASP A 194 72.06 -23.63 14.75
C ASP A 194 71.45 -22.78 13.62
N LEU A 195 70.23 -22.24 13.83
CA LEU A 195 69.55 -21.35 12.89
C LEU A 195 70.02 -19.88 13.08
N PRO A 196 70.35 -19.14 12.01
CA PRO A 196 70.73 -17.74 12.12
C PRO A 196 69.60 -16.88 12.70
N THR A 197 69.95 -15.93 13.58
CA THR A 197 68.98 -15.00 14.18
C THR A 197 68.36 -14.10 13.12
N LEU A 198 67.03 -13.91 13.17
CA LEU A 198 66.29 -13.06 12.23
C LEU A 198 66.77 -11.59 12.29
N ALA A 199 66.71 -10.88 11.16
CA ALA A 199 67.07 -9.46 11.08
C ALA A 199 66.13 -8.58 11.96
N ALA A 200 66.61 -7.44 12.45
CA ALA A 200 65.85 -6.58 13.37
C ALA A 200 64.44 -6.19 12.87
N VAL A 201 64.28 -5.92 11.58
CA VAL A 201 62.96 -5.63 10.98
C VAL A 201 61.97 -6.81 11.11
N ALA A 202 62.46 -8.04 11.15
CA ALA A 202 61.61 -9.23 11.26
C ALA A 202 60.95 -9.34 12.65
N THR A 203 61.47 -8.64 13.66
CA THR A 203 60.87 -8.60 15.00
C THR A 203 60.21 -7.26 15.31
N SER A 204 60.72 -6.14 14.80
CA SER A 204 60.14 -4.81 15.06
C SER A 204 59.01 -4.43 14.12
N GLY A 205 59.02 -4.93 12.88
CA GLY A 205 58.14 -4.49 11.80
C GLY A 205 58.31 -3.03 11.38
N ALA A 206 59.29 -2.30 11.96
CA ALA A 206 59.47 -0.88 11.69
C ALA A 206 60.19 -0.65 10.37
N TYR A 207 59.62 0.21 9.53
CA TYR A 207 60.26 0.62 8.27
C TYR A 207 61.65 1.24 8.48
N ALA A 208 61.90 1.82 9.66
CA ALA A 208 63.17 2.40 10.04
C ALA A 208 64.33 1.38 10.04
N ASP A 209 64.04 0.09 10.25
CA ASP A 209 65.02 -0.98 10.44
C ASP A 209 65.42 -1.69 9.14
N LEU A 210 64.87 -1.24 8.00
CA LEU A 210 65.28 -1.69 6.67
C LEU A 210 66.58 -0.99 6.24
N ASN A 211 67.55 -1.76 5.74
CA ASN A 211 68.68 -1.21 4.98
C ASN A 211 68.30 -1.01 3.51
N GLY A 212 68.77 0.07 2.87
CA GLY A 212 68.51 0.35 1.45
C GLY A 212 67.08 0.81 1.15
N LYS A 213 66.54 1.72 1.97
CA LYS A 213 65.15 2.19 1.85
C LYS A 213 64.88 2.86 0.50
N PRO A 214 63.78 2.51 -0.19
CA PRO A 214 63.24 3.31 -1.29
C PRO A 214 63.04 4.78 -0.88
N PHE A 215 63.30 5.72 -1.78
CA PHE A 215 62.92 7.12 -1.56
C PHE A 215 61.38 7.23 -1.55
N ILE A 216 60.83 7.66 -0.42
CA ILE A 216 59.41 7.96 -0.28
C ILE A 216 59.27 9.49 -0.28
N PRO A 217 58.69 10.10 -1.31
CA PRO A 217 58.40 11.54 -1.31
C PRO A 217 57.56 11.92 -0.09
N THR A 218 57.99 12.93 0.66
CA THR A 218 57.30 13.40 1.88
C THR A 218 56.74 14.82 1.72
N THR A 219 57.20 15.55 0.72
CA THR A 219 56.70 16.86 0.33
C THR A 219 56.30 16.86 -1.14
N ALA A 220 55.41 17.78 -1.52
CA ALA A 220 54.99 17.95 -2.91
C ALA A 220 56.20 18.27 -3.84
N GLY A 221 57.21 18.97 -3.33
CA GLY A 221 58.43 19.29 -4.08
C GLY A 221 59.28 18.08 -4.45
N ASP A 222 59.22 17.00 -3.66
CA ASP A 222 59.97 15.76 -3.88
C ASP A 222 59.55 15.03 -5.18
N VAL A 223 58.37 15.36 -5.74
CA VAL A 223 57.86 14.84 -7.01
C VAL A 223 57.72 15.92 -8.10
N GLY A 224 58.24 17.13 -7.85
CA GLY A 224 58.09 18.25 -8.78
C GLY A 224 56.66 18.80 -8.87
N ALA A 225 55.82 18.58 -7.86
CA ALA A 225 54.48 19.15 -7.84
C ALA A 225 54.53 20.66 -7.59
N ALA A 226 53.59 21.37 -8.22
CA ALA A 226 53.50 22.83 -8.16
C ALA A 226 53.27 23.33 -6.72
N THR A 227 53.89 24.47 -6.39
CA THR A 227 53.70 25.13 -5.09
C THR A 227 52.28 25.69 -4.95
N ALA A 228 51.83 25.92 -3.71
CA ALA A 228 50.52 26.53 -3.44
C ALA A 228 50.34 27.90 -4.14
N ALA A 229 51.44 28.67 -4.31
CA ALA A 229 51.43 29.93 -5.05
C ALA A 229 51.17 29.73 -6.56
N GLN A 230 51.72 28.67 -7.15
CA GLN A 230 51.44 28.30 -8.55
C GLN A 230 50.01 27.79 -8.73
N GLY A 231 49.46 27.09 -7.73
CA GLY A 231 48.04 26.72 -7.70
C GLY A 231 47.11 27.94 -7.70
N GLY A 232 47.40 28.96 -6.90
CA GLY A 232 46.60 30.20 -6.89
C GLY A 232 46.63 30.96 -8.22
N LEU A 233 47.78 30.98 -8.90
CA LEU A 233 47.87 31.57 -10.25
C LEU A 233 47.06 30.75 -11.29
N ALA A 234 47.06 29.42 -11.17
CA ALA A 234 46.26 28.54 -12.02
C ALA A 234 44.74 28.68 -11.78
N ASP A 235 44.31 28.92 -10.54
CA ASP A 235 42.90 29.18 -10.20
C ASP A 235 42.39 30.52 -10.76
N THR A 236 43.28 31.50 -10.94
CA THR A 236 42.96 32.77 -11.61
C THR A 236 43.20 32.74 -13.12
N ALA A 237 43.79 31.66 -13.65
CA ALA A 237 44.01 31.54 -15.08
C ALA A 237 42.66 31.30 -15.78
N VAL A 238 42.34 32.17 -16.73
CA VAL A 238 41.10 32.05 -17.50
C VAL A 238 41.13 30.73 -18.28
N GLN A 239 40.22 29.82 -17.95
CA GLN A 239 40.10 28.53 -18.62
C GLN A 239 39.70 28.77 -20.08
N PRO A 240 40.32 28.09 -21.06
CA PRO A 240 39.99 28.25 -22.48
C PRO A 240 38.48 28.08 -22.74
N GLN A 241 37.85 27.12 -22.05
CA GLN A 241 36.41 26.89 -22.15
C GLN A 241 35.59 28.08 -21.64
N THR A 242 35.97 28.70 -20.53
CA THR A 242 35.30 29.90 -20.02
C THR A 242 35.40 31.06 -21.02
N LEU A 243 36.54 31.19 -21.70
CA LEU A 243 36.71 32.19 -22.74
C LEU A 243 35.83 31.88 -23.97
N THR A 244 35.75 30.60 -24.37
CA THR A 244 34.87 30.12 -25.43
C THR A 244 33.40 30.32 -25.10
N ASP A 245 32.98 30.00 -23.87
CA ASP A 245 31.60 30.16 -23.41
C ASP A 245 31.21 31.64 -23.33
N GLN A 246 32.10 32.50 -22.82
CA GLN A 246 31.89 33.95 -22.82
C GLN A 246 31.79 34.51 -24.23
N LEU A 247 32.64 34.06 -25.15
CA LEU A 247 32.62 34.50 -26.55
C LEU A 247 31.35 34.04 -27.29
N ALA A 248 30.85 32.82 -26.99
CA ALA A 248 29.61 32.30 -27.55
C ALA A 248 28.37 33.13 -27.17
N THR A 249 28.43 33.91 -26.09
CA THR A 249 27.37 34.85 -25.68
C THR A 249 27.49 36.25 -26.30
N LYS A 250 28.54 36.50 -27.09
CA LYS A 250 28.77 37.78 -27.76
C LYS A 250 28.42 37.69 -29.25
N VAL A 251 28.09 38.83 -29.82
CA VAL A 251 27.84 38.99 -31.25
C VAL A 251 29.01 39.77 -31.85
N ASP A 252 29.46 39.36 -33.04
CA ASP A 252 30.53 40.03 -33.77
C ASP A 252 30.14 41.45 -34.16
N VAL A 253 31.07 42.39 -33.99
CA VAL A 253 30.91 43.77 -34.46
C VAL A 253 31.20 43.82 -35.95
N VAL A 254 30.18 44.15 -36.74
CA VAL A 254 30.31 44.39 -38.19
C VAL A 254 30.16 45.87 -38.45
N ALA A 255 31.12 46.45 -39.19
CA ALA A 255 31.11 47.87 -39.54
C ALA A 255 29.76 48.27 -40.19
N GLY A 256 29.10 49.31 -39.64
CA GLY A 256 27.80 49.80 -40.11
C GLY A 256 26.57 49.10 -39.51
N LYS A 257 26.73 48.14 -38.58
CA LYS A 257 25.64 47.53 -37.81
C LYS A 257 25.74 47.89 -36.33
N GLN A 258 24.60 48.02 -35.65
CA GLN A 258 24.55 48.17 -34.19
C GLN A 258 24.51 46.79 -33.50
N LEU A 259 24.93 46.72 -32.23
CA LEU A 259 25.06 45.48 -31.44
C LEU A 259 23.72 44.96 -30.85
N SER A 260 22.57 45.54 -31.18
CA SER A 260 21.25 45.20 -30.61
C SER A 260 20.24 44.73 -31.67
N ASP A 261 19.13 44.16 -31.20
CA ASP A 261 17.97 43.65 -31.95
C ASP A 261 17.28 44.68 -32.87
N GLU A 262 17.82 45.90 -32.98
CA GLU A 262 17.33 46.98 -33.86
C GLU A 262 17.90 46.92 -35.28
N ASN A 263 18.59 45.84 -35.65
CA ASN A 263 18.96 45.62 -37.03
C ASN A 263 17.70 45.21 -37.81
N TYR A 264 17.03 46.18 -38.44
CA TYR A 264 16.01 45.90 -39.46
C TYR A 264 16.51 44.75 -40.35
N THR A 265 15.75 43.66 -40.38
CA THR A 265 16.02 42.51 -41.24
C THR A 265 16.13 42.99 -42.68
N SER A 266 16.81 42.24 -43.54
CA SER A 266 16.89 42.59 -44.97
C SER A 266 15.49 42.78 -45.58
N ALA A 267 14.49 42.02 -45.10
CA ALA A 267 13.10 42.17 -45.49
C ALA A 267 12.48 43.51 -45.00
N GLU A 268 12.72 43.92 -43.76
CA GLU A 268 12.24 45.20 -43.24
C GLU A 268 12.92 46.39 -43.90
N LYS A 269 14.22 46.29 -44.23
CA LYS A 269 14.92 47.31 -45.02
C LYS A 269 14.34 47.43 -46.43
N THR A 270 14.02 46.31 -47.07
CA THR A 270 13.33 46.32 -48.37
C THR A 270 11.93 46.92 -48.27
N LYS A 271 11.18 46.64 -47.20
CA LYS A 271 9.86 47.24 -46.95
C LYS A 271 9.95 48.75 -46.70
N LEU A 272 10.92 49.19 -45.91
CA LEU A 272 11.15 50.61 -45.61
C LEU A 272 11.57 51.38 -46.87
N ALA A 273 12.41 50.78 -47.72
CA ALA A 273 12.76 51.33 -49.03
C ALA A 273 11.56 51.47 -49.97
N GLY A 274 10.49 50.70 -49.76
CA GLY A 274 9.24 50.77 -50.53
C GLY A 274 8.18 51.73 -49.96
N LEU A 275 8.42 52.45 -48.86
CA LEU A 275 7.48 53.47 -48.38
C LEU A 275 7.47 54.66 -49.36
N GLU A 276 6.28 55.21 -49.65
CA GLU A 276 6.08 56.30 -50.64
C GLU A 276 6.99 57.52 -50.42
N ALA A 277 7.39 57.79 -49.17
CA ALA A 277 8.32 58.86 -48.83
C ALA A 277 9.74 58.67 -49.43
N ALA A 278 10.13 57.44 -49.76
CA ALA A 278 11.41 57.15 -50.42
C ALA A 278 11.42 57.52 -51.92
N HIS A 279 10.24 57.54 -52.54
CA HIS A 279 10.04 57.81 -53.96
C HIS A 279 9.60 59.24 -54.26
N TYR A 280 9.14 60.00 -53.26
CA TYR A 280 8.88 61.43 -53.45
C TYR A 280 10.20 62.22 -53.58
N ARG A 281 10.42 62.83 -54.74
CA ARG A 281 11.62 63.62 -55.05
C ARG A 281 11.48 65.11 -54.71
N GLY A 282 10.35 65.52 -54.14
CA GLY A 282 10.11 66.88 -53.67
C GLY A 282 9.24 67.72 -54.59
N THR A 283 9.14 69.01 -54.28
CA THR A 283 8.38 70.00 -55.03
C THR A 283 9.31 70.96 -55.77
N TYR A 284 9.05 71.21 -57.05
CA TYR A 284 9.89 72.03 -57.92
C TYR A 284 9.09 73.11 -58.64
N VAL A 285 9.73 74.23 -58.95
CA VAL A 285 9.06 75.37 -59.60
C VAL A 285 8.77 75.17 -61.09
N ASN A 286 9.48 74.23 -61.74
CA ASN A 286 9.26 73.81 -63.12
C ASN A 286 9.96 72.46 -63.39
N LEU A 287 9.68 71.84 -64.53
CA LEU A 287 10.29 70.57 -64.94
C LEU A 287 11.82 70.66 -65.06
N THR A 288 12.35 71.77 -65.55
CA THR A 288 13.81 71.97 -65.67
C THR A 288 14.49 71.95 -64.31
N ALA A 289 13.88 72.53 -63.28
CA ALA A 289 14.38 72.51 -61.90
C ALA A 289 14.38 71.08 -61.34
N LEU A 290 13.31 70.31 -61.59
CA LEU A 290 13.24 68.89 -61.25
C LEU A 290 14.37 68.10 -61.95
N GLN A 291 14.49 68.22 -63.27
CA GLN A 291 15.51 67.52 -64.07
C GLN A 291 16.95 67.94 -63.70
N THR A 292 17.15 69.17 -63.22
CA THR A 292 18.46 69.62 -62.74
C THR A 292 18.81 69.02 -61.38
N ALA A 293 17.84 68.97 -60.47
CA ALA A 293 18.04 68.43 -59.12
C ALA A 293 18.07 66.90 -59.11
N VAL A 294 17.26 66.26 -59.95
CA VAL A 294 17.14 64.81 -60.09
C VAL A 294 17.16 64.44 -61.58
N PRO A 295 18.34 64.41 -62.22
CA PRO A 295 18.49 64.10 -63.64
C PRO A 295 18.07 62.67 -64.01
N THR A 296 18.19 61.75 -63.04
CA THR A 296 17.84 60.34 -63.20
C THR A 296 17.09 59.85 -61.97
N GLY A 297 15.87 59.37 -62.16
CA GLY A 297 15.08 58.68 -61.13
C GLY A 297 15.18 57.16 -61.22
N VAL A 298 14.47 56.48 -60.32
CA VAL A 298 14.17 55.05 -60.40
C VAL A 298 12.67 54.83 -60.58
N ALA A 299 12.28 53.65 -61.05
CA ALA A 299 10.87 53.31 -61.23
C ALA A 299 10.08 53.54 -59.93
N GLY A 300 8.96 54.26 -60.04
CA GLY A 300 8.12 54.65 -58.89
C GLY A 300 8.42 56.05 -58.33
N ASP A 301 9.53 56.68 -58.71
CA ASP A 301 9.82 58.05 -58.29
C ASP A 301 8.80 59.04 -58.84
N TYR A 302 8.40 60.01 -58.01
CA TYR A 302 7.51 61.09 -58.42
C TYR A 302 7.90 62.41 -57.76
N ALA A 303 7.60 63.52 -58.42
CA ALA A 303 7.81 64.87 -57.93
C ALA A 303 6.61 65.74 -58.27
N ASP A 304 6.37 66.76 -57.46
CA ASP A 304 5.32 67.74 -57.75
C ASP A 304 5.96 68.99 -58.36
N VAL A 305 5.43 69.48 -59.48
CA VAL A 305 5.88 70.69 -60.14
C VAL A 305 4.79 71.74 -60.02
N ASP A 306 5.11 72.84 -59.34
CA ASP A 306 4.23 73.97 -59.09
C ASP A 306 4.85 75.26 -59.63
N ALA A 307 4.32 75.76 -60.74
CA ALA A 307 4.78 77.01 -61.36
C ALA A 307 4.37 78.27 -60.56
N GLY A 308 3.72 78.10 -59.41
CA GLY A 308 3.31 79.16 -58.50
C GLY A 308 1.85 79.55 -58.67
N VAL A 309 1.48 80.65 -58.01
CA VAL A 309 0.08 81.10 -57.84
C VAL A 309 -0.67 81.14 -59.19
N GLY A 310 -1.78 80.40 -59.25
CA GLY A 310 -2.67 80.37 -60.42
C GLY A 310 -2.39 79.25 -61.42
N SER A 311 -1.30 78.48 -61.26
CA SER A 311 -1.02 77.27 -62.03
C SER A 311 -1.39 76.02 -61.22
N PRO A 312 -1.95 74.96 -61.84
CA PRO A 312 -2.18 73.71 -61.15
C PRO A 312 -0.84 73.02 -60.84
N VAL A 313 -0.76 72.34 -59.69
CA VAL A 313 0.37 71.45 -59.38
C VAL A 313 0.28 70.23 -60.29
N LEU A 314 1.36 69.93 -61.00
CA LEU A 314 1.47 68.78 -61.87
C LEU A 314 2.39 67.75 -61.24
N ARG A 315 1.93 66.51 -61.09
CA ARG A 315 2.79 65.41 -60.67
C ARG A 315 3.55 64.85 -61.86
N TYR A 316 4.86 64.79 -61.75
CA TYR A 316 5.74 64.11 -62.69
C TYR A 316 6.18 62.77 -62.11
N ILE A 317 6.11 61.70 -62.89
CA ILE A 317 6.51 60.35 -62.53
C ILE A 317 7.73 60.00 -63.39
N TRP A 318 8.72 59.33 -62.81
CA TRP A 318 9.87 58.85 -63.56
C TRP A 318 9.47 57.66 -64.43
N ASP A 319 9.54 57.85 -65.75
CA ASP A 319 9.41 56.77 -66.72
C ASP A 319 10.76 56.06 -66.85
N ALA A 320 10.87 54.89 -66.23
CA ALA A 320 12.11 54.11 -66.27
C ALA A 320 12.41 53.49 -67.65
N SER A 321 11.41 53.31 -68.52
CA SER A 321 11.63 52.81 -69.89
C SER A 321 12.31 53.85 -70.77
N ASP A 322 11.87 55.10 -70.64
CA ASP A 322 12.35 56.21 -71.48
C ASP A 322 13.41 57.07 -70.78
N SER A 323 13.70 56.80 -69.50
CA SER A 323 14.62 57.58 -68.66
C SER A 323 14.28 59.07 -68.64
N GLU A 324 12.99 59.38 -68.54
CA GLU A 324 12.46 60.74 -68.59
C GLU A 324 11.40 60.98 -67.51
N TRP A 325 11.30 62.23 -67.03
CA TRP A 325 10.20 62.66 -66.17
C TRP A 325 8.97 62.98 -67.01
N VAL A 326 7.91 62.19 -66.85
CA VAL A 326 6.64 62.37 -67.59
C VAL A 326 5.54 62.87 -66.67
N VAL A 327 4.69 63.77 -67.15
CA VAL A 327 3.53 64.25 -66.38
C VAL A 327 2.52 63.11 -66.22
N GLN A 328 2.01 62.91 -65.00
CA GLN A 328 0.97 61.94 -64.73
C GLN A 328 -0.31 62.34 -65.47
N ALA A 329 -0.55 61.70 -66.62
CA ALA A 329 -1.75 61.89 -67.42
C ALA A 329 -2.82 60.88 -67.00
N GLY A 330 -3.70 61.26 -66.06
CA GLY A 330 -4.87 60.47 -65.69
C GLY A 330 -5.34 60.71 -64.27
N ASN A 331 -6.66 60.80 -64.08
CA ASN A 331 -7.26 60.64 -62.77
C ASN A 331 -7.03 59.19 -62.33
N ALA A 332 -6.39 58.96 -61.19
CA ALA A 332 -6.38 57.62 -60.60
C ALA A 332 -7.84 57.18 -60.39
N ASP A 333 -8.19 55.99 -60.87
CA ASP A 333 -9.53 55.44 -60.64
C ASP A 333 -9.79 55.42 -59.12
N PRO A 334 -10.93 55.98 -58.64
CA PRO A 334 -11.24 55.98 -57.23
C PRO A 334 -11.24 54.54 -56.71
N ILE A 335 -10.51 54.29 -55.62
CA ILE A 335 -10.58 53.00 -54.94
C ILE A 335 -12.04 52.70 -54.58
N THR A 336 -12.55 51.56 -55.02
CA THR A 336 -13.94 51.19 -54.76
C THR A 336 -14.13 50.84 -53.28
N ALA A 337 -15.35 51.00 -52.76
CA ALA A 337 -15.66 50.61 -51.39
C ALA A 337 -15.33 49.13 -51.10
N ALA A 338 -15.44 48.25 -52.10
CA ALA A 338 -15.05 46.85 -51.99
C ALA A 338 -13.54 46.68 -51.82
N GLN A 339 -12.73 47.41 -52.58
CA GLN A 339 -11.27 47.40 -52.43
C GLN A 339 -10.83 47.98 -51.08
N VAL A 340 -11.47 49.07 -50.62
CA VAL A 340 -11.22 49.64 -49.28
C VAL A 340 -11.54 48.61 -48.19
N LYS A 341 -12.68 47.91 -48.29
CA LYS A 341 -13.07 46.87 -47.34
C LYS A 341 -12.04 45.73 -47.28
N THR A 342 -11.59 45.23 -48.43
CA THR A 342 -10.58 44.17 -48.51
C THR A 342 -9.25 44.61 -47.89
N LEU A 343 -8.76 45.81 -48.20
CA LEU A 343 -7.53 46.33 -47.63
C LEU A 343 -7.65 46.52 -46.11
N TYR A 344 -8.78 47.05 -45.66
CA TYR A 344 -9.06 47.27 -44.24
C TYR A 344 -9.10 45.95 -43.45
N GLU A 345 -9.84 44.95 -43.95
CA GLU A 345 -10.00 43.64 -43.31
C GLU A 345 -8.73 42.77 -43.38
N SER A 346 -7.77 43.11 -44.26
CA SER A 346 -6.49 42.39 -44.37
C SER A 346 -5.44 42.79 -43.31
N ASN A 347 -5.72 43.81 -42.49
CA ASN A 347 -4.80 44.26 -41.44
C ASN A 347 -4.83 43.31 -40.24
N ALA A 348 -3.66 42.85 -39.78
CA ALA A 348 -3.54 41.86 -38.73
C ALA A 348 -4.02 42.33 -37.33
N ASP A 349 -4.05 43.64 -37.07
CA ASP A 349 -4.25 44.22 -35.73
C ASP A 349 -5.43 45.21 -35.64
N THR A 350 -6.44 45.10 -36.51
CA THR A 350 -7.65 45.90 -36.34
C THR A 350 -8.70 45.10 -35.59
N ASN A 351 -9.18 45.62 -34.45
CA ASN A 351 -10.32 45.11 -33.66
C ASN A 351 -11.67 45.19 -34.44
N ALA A 352 -11.66 44.93 -35.74
CA ALA A 352 -12.82 45.00 -36.60
C ALA A 352 -13.65 43.73 -36.42
N PHE A 353 -14.89 43.89 -35.93
CA PHE A 353 -15.89 42.84 -36.07
C PHE A 353 -16.08 42.54 -37.56
N THR A 354 -15.58 41.39 -37.98
CA THR A 354 -15.75 40.84 -39.33
C THR A 354 -17.24 40.65 -39.63
N ASP A 355 -17.60 40.56 -40.91
CA ASP A 355 -19.00 40.27 -41.30
C ASP A 355 -19.49 38.94 -40.72
N SER A 356 -18.58 37.97 -40.56
CA SER A 356 -18.89 36.70 -39.91
C SER A 356 -19.24 36.88 -38.43
N GLU A 357 -18.52 37.73 -37.70
CA GLU A 357 -18.80 38.02 -36.28
C GLU A 357 -20.06 38.85 -36.11
N LYS A 358 -20.33 39.81 -37.00
CA LYS A 358 -21.60 40.55 -37.02
C LYS A 358 -22.79 39.63 -37.29
N THR A 359 -22.64 38.67 -38.19
CA THR A 359 -23.66 37.65 -38.47
C THR A 359 -23.91 36.77 -37.22
N LYS A 360 -22.85 36.36 -36.53
CA LYS A 360 -22.97 35.64 -35.24
C LYS A 360 -23.70 36.46 -34.18
N LEU A 361 -23.40 37.76 -34.07
CA LEU A 361 -24.07 38.66 -33.13
C LEU A 361 -25.55 38.87 -33.48
N GLY A 362 -25.89 38.97 -34.77
CA GLY A 362 -27.29 39.07 -35.22
C GLY A 362 -28.13 37.84 -34.91
N GLY A 363 -27.50 36.67 -34.71
CA GLY A 363 -28.17 35.46 -34.26
C GLY A 363 -28.48 35.43 -32.75
N VAL A 364 -27.91 36.35 -31.97
CA VAL A 364 -28.20 36.46 -30.53
C VAL A 364 -29.53 37.18 -30.34
N ALA A 365 -30.42 36.60 -29.53
CA ALA A 365 -31.74 37.17 -29.27
C ALA A 365 -31.65 38.57 -28.63
N ALA A 366 -32.59 39.45 -28.99
CA ALA A 366 -32.66 40.78 -28.40
C ALA A 366 -32.83 40.71 -26.87
N GLY A 367 -31.92 41.35 -26.14
CA GLY A 367 -31.92 41.36 -24.68
C GLY A 367 -31.25 40.15 -24.02
N ALA A 368 -30.58 39.28 -24.79
CA ALA A 368 -29.76 38.22 -24.21
C ALA A 368 -28.65 38.84 -23.33
N THR A 369 -28.63 38.47 -22.05
CA THR A 369 -27.61 38.89 -21.10
C THR A 369 -26.54 37.82 -20.95
N ALA A 370 -25.29 38.22 -20.73
CA ALA A 370 -24.23 37.30 -20.35
C ALA A 370 -24.42 36.90 -18.88
N ASN A 371 -25.24 35.88 -18.64
CA ASN A 371 -25.53 35.43 -17.28
C ASN A 371 -24.50 34.41 -16.80
N THR A 372 -23.96 34.63 -15.61
CA THR A 372 -22.99 33.74 -14.98
C THR A 372 -23.64 32.60 -14.19
N SER A 373 -24.90 32.75 -13.80
CA SER A 373 -25.72 31.71 -13.17
C SER A 373 -27.22 31.97 -13.36
N THR A 374 -28.04 30.96 -13.09
CA THR A 374 -29.51 31.02 -13.13
C THR A 374 -30.11 32.10 -12.24
N ASP A 375 -29.42 32.51 -11.18
CA ASP A 375 -29.90 33.54 -10.25
C ASP A 375 -29.97 34.94 -10.90
N THR A 376 -29.21 35.14 -11.98
CA THR A 376 -29.17 36.42 -12.70
C THR A 376 -30.02 36.42 -13.96
N LEU A 377 -30.61 35.27 -14.34
CA LEU A 377 -31.48 35.20 -15.52
C LEU A 377 -32.79 35.92 -15.22
N ALA A 378 -33.11 36.92 -16.03
CA ALA A 378 -34.42 37.55 -16.00
C ALA A 378 -35.47 36.54 -16.50
N GLU A 379 -36.50 36.31 -15.69
CA GLU A 379 -37.57 35.38 -16.03
C GLU A 379 -38.79 36.12 -16.60
N GLY A 380 -39.46 35.49 -17.57
CA GLY A 380 -40.74 35.98 -18.09
C GLY A 380 -41.92 35.62 -17.17
N ALA A 381 -43.15 35.96 -17.56
CA ALA A 381 -44.33 35.72 -16.70
C ALA A 381 -44.81 34.25 -16.66
N THR A 382 -44.46 33.44 -17.66
CA THR A 382 -45.07 32.12 -17.89
C THR A 382 -44.18 30.97 -17.42
N ASN A 383 -42.91 30.96 -17.82
CA ASN A 383 -41.97 29.91 -17.49
C ASN A 383 -40.93 30.46 -16.52
N LEU A 384 -41.12 30.09 -15.26
CA LEU A 384 -40.29 30.52 -14.15
C LEU A 384 -39.41 29.34 -13.70
N TYR A 385 -38.15 29.62 -13.39
CA TYR A 385 -37.23 28.71 -12.74
C TYR A 385 -37.72 28.31 -11.34
N TYR A 386 -37.30 27.12 -10.97
CA TYR A 386 -37.55 26.52 -9.68
C TYR A 386 -36.88 27.32 -8.56
N THR A 387 -37.64 27.64 -7.51
CA THR A 387 -37.07 27.99 -6.21
C THR A 387 -37.84 27.27 -5.10
N ALA A 388 -37.14 26.91 -4.02
CA ALA A 388 -37.79 26.25 -2.88
C ALA A 388 -38.91 27.11 -2.27
N ALA A 389 -38.76 28.43 -2.30
CA ALA A 389 -39.81 29.36 -1.86
C ALA A 389 -41.04 29.30 -2.76
N ARG A 390 -40.87 29.31 -4.10
CA ARG A 390 -41.99 29.19 -5.05
C ARG A 390 -42.73 27.87 -4.89
N VAL A 391 -42.01 26.76 -4.74
CA VAL A 391 -42.63 25.44 -4.53
C VAL A 391 -43.49 25.40 -3.27
N ARG A 392 -43.04 26.01 -2.17
CA ARG A 392 -43.83 26.09 -0.93
C ARG A 392 -45.05 27.00 -1.04
N SER A 393 -44.99 28.01 -1.90
CA SER A 393 -46.08 28.96 -2.12
C SER A 393 -47.06 28.53 -3.22
N VAL A 394 -46.88 27.37 -3.85
CA VAL A 394 -47.80 26.87 -4.87
C VAL A 394 -49.18 26.65 -4.25
N VAL A 395 -50.17 27.36 -4.77
CA VAL A 395 -51.58 27.15 -4.40
C VAL A 395 -52.07 25.86 -5.05
N LEU A 396 -52.68 24.96 -4.27
CA LEU A 396 -53.24 23.68 -4.72
C LEU A 396 -54.60 23.85 -5.41
N THR A 397 -54.70 24.79 -6.37
CA THR A 397 -55.94 25.08 -7.10
C THR A 397 -56.45 23.82 -7.79
N GLY A 398 -57.69 23.45 -7.51
CA GLY A 398 -58.31 22.22 -8.04
C GLY A 398 -58.09 20.97 -7.20
N LEU A 399 -57.54 21.07 -5.97
CA LEU A 399 -57.47 19.95 -5.03
C LEU A 399 -58.88 19.40 -4.76
N SER A 400 -59.05 18.08 -4.94
CA SER A 400 -60.30 17.38 -4.66
C SER A 400 -60.07 16.28 -3.65
N VAL A 401 -60.88 16.25 -2.59
CA VAL A 401 -60.84 15.26 -1.50
C VAL A 401 -61.99 14.26 -1.56
N ALA A 402 -62.65 14.17 -2.72
CA ALA A 402 -63.84 13.34 -2.89
C ALA A 402 -63.53 11.83 -3.02
N THR A 403 -62.33 11.48 -3.51
CA THR A 403 -61.99 10.10 -3.85
C THR A 403 -61.09 9.48 -2.80
N ASN A 404 -61.62 8.51 -2.04
CA ASN A 404 -60.83 7.66 -1.15
C ASN A 404 -60.31 6.43 -1.92
N ALA A 405 -59.08 6.51 -2.40
CA ALA A 405 -58.44 5.42 -3.13
C ALA A 405 -56.93 5.42 -2.89
N ALA A 406 -56.26 4.29 -3.17
CA ALA A 406 -54.80 4.24 -3.16
C ALA A 406 -54.21 5.20 -4.19
N ILE A 407 -53.02 5.74 -3.87
CA ILE A 407 -52.22 6.56 -4.77
C ILE A 407 -51.58 5.63 -5.80
N ALA A 408 -51.77 5.94 -7.08
CA ALA A 408 -51.21 5.21 -8.22
C ALA A 408 -50.11 6.04 -8.90
N ALA A 409 -49.24 5.37 -9.66
CA ALA A 409 -48.16 6.04 -10.40
C ALA A 409 -48.65 7.04 -11.47
N THR A 410 -49.93 6.97 -11.86
CA THR A 410 -50.57 7.88 -12.81
C THR A 410 -51.21 9.10 -12.13
N ASP A 411 -51.24 9.16 -10.79
CA ASP A 411 -51.79 10.32 -10.08
C ASP A 411 -50.85 11.52 -10.21
N THR A 412 -51.45 12.67 -10.49
CA THR A 412 -50.75 13.95 -10.29
C THR A 412 -50.52 14.18 -8.80
N VAL A 413 -49.53 15.00 -8.44
CA VAL A 413 -49.27 15.38 -7.04
C VAL A 413 -50.54 15.92 -6.35
N LEU A 414 -51.35 16.68 -7.09
CA LEU A 414 -52.61 17.23 -6.60
C LEU A 414 -53.67 16.15 -6.30
N SER A 415 -53.83 15.16 -7.20
CA SER A 415 -54.73 14.00 -7.00
C SER A 415 -54.27 13.15 -5.81
N ALA A 416 -52.96 12.91 -5.71
CA ALA A 416 -52.37 12.12 -4.64
C ALA A 416 -52.59 12.74 -3.25
N LEU A 417 -52.37 14.05 -3.10
CA LEU A 417 -52.67 14.78 -1.86
C LEU A 417 -54.16 14.72 -1.52
N GLY A 418 -55.03 14.85 -2.53
CA GLY A 418 -56.48 14.75 -2.36
C GLY A 418 -56.94 13.38 -1.85
N LYS A 419 -56.43 12.31 -2.48
CA LYS A 419 -56.68 10.92 -2.06
C LYS A 419 -56.17 10.64 -0.65
N LEU A 420 -54.98 11.12 -0.31
CA LEU A 420 -54.42 10.98 1.03
C LEU A 420 -55.30 11.65 2.08
N GLN A 421 -55.76 12.88 1.83
CA GLN A 421 -56.67 13.58 2.74
C GLN A 421 -58.00 12.83 2.89
N ALA A 422 -58.55 12.29 1.79
CA ALA A 422 -59.78 11.49 1.81
C ALA A 422 -59.62 10.18 2.61
N GLN A 423 -58.49 9.50 2.44
CA GLN A 423 -58.13 8.30 3.21
C GLN A 423 -58.02 8.58 4.71
N ILE A 424 -57.34 9.67 5.09
CA ILE A 424 -57.18 10.08 6.50
C ILE A 424 -58.54 10.39 7.12
N THR A 425 -59.38 11.16 6.44
CA THR A 425 -60.74 11.48 6.91
C THR A 425 -61.57 10.20 7.13
N ALA A 426 -61.52 9.26 6.18
CA ALA A 426 -62.25 7.99 6.29
C ALA A 426 -61.73 7.10 7.43
N LEU A 427 -60.41 7.07 7.65
CA LEU A 427 -59.81 6.37 8.78
C LEU A 427 -60.24 6.99 10.11
N GLY A 428 -60.23 8.33 10.21
CA GLY A 428 -60.70 9.06 11.39
C GLY A 428 -62.14 8.71 11.75
N THR A 429 -63.04 8.68 10.76
CA THR A 429 -64.43 8.26 10.96
C THR A 429 -64.53 6.79 11.39
N THR A 430 -63.74 5.91 10.77
CA THR A 430 -63.74 4.49 11.11
C THR A 430 -63.31 4.26 12.56
N VAL A 431 -62.24 4.92 13.00
CA VAL A 431 -61.72 4.83 14.37
C VAL A 431 -62.72 5.42 15.36
N SER A 432 -63.34 6.57 15.05
CA SER A 432 -64.36 7.18 15.91
C SER A 432 -65.58 6.29 16.15
N ASN A 433 -65.86 5.36 15.22
CA ASN A 433 -66.93 4.38 15.34
C ASN A 433 -66.49 3.08 16.04
N LYS A 434 -65.25 2.97 16.50
CA LYS A 434 -64.78 1.83 17.29
C LYS A 434 -64.91 2.13 18.78
N VAL A 435 -65.11 1.07 19.55
CA VAL A 435 -65.03 1.10 21.01
C VAL A 435 -63.61 0.82 21.45
N ASP A 436 -63.18 1.43 22.55
CA ASP A 436 -61.89 1.16 23.16
C ASP A 436 -61.85 -0.25 23.75
N LYS A 437 -60.72 -0.93 23.57
CA LYS A 437 -60.49 -2.23 24.18
C LYS A 437 -60.00 -2.04 25.62
N VAL A 438 -60.71 -2.64 26.57
CA VAL A 438 -60.27 -2.69 27.97
C VAL A 438 -59.85 -4.13 28.32
N ALA A 439 -58.74 -4.27 29.04
CA ALA A 439 -58.23 -5.59 29.45
C ALA A 439 -59.23 -6.32 30.36
N GLY A 440 -59.50 -7.60 30.06
CA GLY A 440 -60.46 -8.41 30.82
C GLY A 440 -61.94 -8.13 30.51
N LYS A 441 -62.24 -7.33 29.48
CA LYS A 441 -63.59 -7.01 28.99
C LYS A 441 -63.79 -7.47 27.55
N GLN A 442 -65.03 -7.81 27.19
CA GLN A 442 -65.41 -8.11 25.81
C GLN A 442 -65.74 -6.80 25.06
N LEU A 443 -65.73 -6.83 23.73
CA LEU A 443 -65.94 -5.64 22.89
C LEU A 443 -67.42 -5.28 22.68
N SER A 444 -68.35 -5.87 23.43
CA SER A 444 -69.79 -5.63 23.37
C SER A 444 -70.33 -5.08 24.70
N THR A 445 -71.55 -4.51 24.68
CA THR A 445 -72.31 -4.08 25.87
C THR A 445 -72.62 -5.20 26.88
N GLU A 446 -72.18 -6.43 26.62
CA GLU A 446 -72.40 -7.61 27.47
C GLU A 446 -71.29 -7.79 28.53
N ASP A 447 -70.61 -6.71 28.91
CA ASP A 447 -69.73 -6.72 30.07
C ASP A 447 -70.56 -6.66 31.35
N TYR A 448 -70.52 -7.72 32.16
CA TYR A 448 -71.06 -7.68 33.52
C TYR A 448 -70.49 -6.46 34.27
N THR A 449 -71.39 -5.64 34.81
CA THR A 449 -71.04 -4.54 35.71
C THR A 449 -70.28 -5.06 36.93
N THR A 450 -69.52 -4.21 37.62
CA THR A 450 -68.82 -4.61 38.86
C THR A 450 -69.79 -5.25 39.86
N ALA A 451 -71.01 -4.72 39.97
CA ALA A 451 -72.06 -5.27 40.81
C ALA A 451 -72.51 -6.69 40.38
N GLU A 452 -72.62 -6.96 39.08
CA GLU A 452 -72.97 -8.29 38.58
C GLU A 452 -71.80 -9.28 38.74
N LYS A 453 -70.56 -8.82 38.59
CA LYS A 453 -69.36 -9.63 38.87
C LYS A 453 -69.24 -9.97 40.35
N ASP A 454 -69.47 -9.01 41.24
CA ASP A 454 -69.50 -9.24 42.69
C ASP A 454 -70.64 -10.19 43.07
N LYS A 455 -71.80 -10.06 42.42
CA LYS A 455 -72.93 -10.99 42.60
C LYS A 455 -72.58 -12.40 42.14
N LEU A 456 -71.95 -12.56 40.97
CA LEU A 456 -71.48 -13.86 40.49
C LEU A 456 -70.38 -14.45 41.38
N ALA A 457 -69.45 -13.64 41.87
CA ALA A 457 -68.43 -14.08 42.83
C ALA A 457 -69.02 -14.44 44.20
N SER A 458 -70.12 -13.79 44.60
CA SER A 458 -70.88 -14.13 45.80
C SER A 458 -71.75 -15.38 45.64
N LEU A 459 -71.91 -15.89 44.41
CA LEU A 459 -72.37 -17.26 44.18
C LEU A 459 -71.19 -18.19 44.51
N SER A 460 -70.92 -18.38 45.81
CA SER A 460 -70.13 -19.51 46.28
C SER A 460 -70.67 -20.79 45.65
N PRO A 461 -69.84 -21.78 45.27
CA PRO A 461 -70.35 -23.10 44.92
C PRO A 461 -71.23 -23.54 46.10
N ALA A 462 -72.53 -23.72 45.84
CA ALA A 462 -73.51 -23.91 46.89
C ALA A 462 -73.09 -25.08 47.79
N GLY A 463 -72.68 -24.75 49.02
CA GLY A 463 -72.33 -25.70 50.07
C GLY A 463 -71.04 -26.46 49.82
N THR A 464 -70.16 -26.49 50.83
CA THR A 464 -69.26 -27.62 51.00
C THR A 464 -70.13 -28.87 51.00
N TRP A 465 -69.87 -29.85 50.14
CA TRP A 465 -70.59 -31.11 50.19
C TRP A 465 -69.64 -32.21 50.64
N VAL A 466 -70.13 -33.06 51.54
CA VAL A 466 -69.35 -34.15 52.12
C VAL A 466 -70.13 -35.44 51.91
N GLN A 467 -69.47 -36.41 51.30
CA GLN A 467 -70.04 -37.75 51.13
C GLN A 467 -69.64 -38.62 52.32
N LEU A 468 -70.63 -39.22 52.99
CA LEU A 468 -70.42 -40.06 54.18
C LEU A 468 -71.22 -41.35 54.06
N THR A 469 -70.75 -42.42 54.70
CA THR A 469 -71.60 -43.59 54.96
C THR A 469 -72.64 -43.25 56.02
N ARG A 470 -73.73 -44.03 56.09
CA ARG A 470 -74.79 -43.84 57.10
C ARG A 470 -74.23 -43.77 58.53
N ALA A 471 -73.32 -44.68 58.86
CA ALA A 471 -72.69 -44.72 60.18
C ALA A 471 -71.86 -43.46 60.48
N GLN A 472 -71.12 -42.95 59.49
CA GLN A 472 -70.32 -41.74 59.66
C GLN A 472 -71.19 -40.48 59.78
N TYR A 473 -72.29 -40.39 59.04
CA TYR A 473 -73.22 -39.26 59.15
C TYR A 473 -73.95 -39.22 60.50
N ASP A 474 -74.36 -40.40 61.00
CA ASP A 474 -75.04 -40.49 62.29
C ASP A 474 -74.08 -40.21 63.46
N ALA A 475 -72.78 -40.52 63.30
CA ALA A 475 -71.74 -40.23 64.28
C ALA A 475 -71.32 -38.74 64.37
N LEU A 476 -71.78 -37.88 63.45
CA LEU A 476 -71.53 -36.44 63.52
C LEU A 476 -72.25 -35.82 64.72
N ALA A 477 -71.46 -35.31 65.68
CA ALA A 477 -71.97 -34.67 66.89
C ALA A 477 -72.85 -33.44 66.60
N THR A 478 -72.53 -32.69 65.55
CA THR A 478 -73.28 -31.54 65.04
C THR A 478 -73.24 -31.54 63.51
N LYS A 479 -74.38 -31.29 62.88
CA LYS A 479 -74.51 -31.23 61.42
C LYS A 479 -74.57 -29.76 61.02
N ASP A 480 -73.63 -29.35 60.18
CA ASP A 480 -73.54 -27.98 59.70
C ASP A 480 -74.69 -27.72 58.70
N PRO A 481 -75.62 -26.79 58.97
CA PRO A 481 -76.73 -26.49 58.08
C PRO A 481 -76.28 -25.95 56.71
N ASP A 482 -75.04 -25.45 56.60
CA ASP A 482 -74.50 -24.88 55.36
C ASP A 482 -73.68 -25.91 54.54
N THR A 483 -73.61 -27.17 55.02
CA THR A 483 -72.95 -28.30 54.34
C THR A 483 -73.97 -29.30 53.78
N LEU A 484 -73.91 -29.59 52.48
CA LEU A 484 -74.75 -30.62 51.87
C LEU A 484 -74.13 -32.01 52.11
N TYR A 485 -74.71 -32.78 53.03
CA TYR A 485 -74.25 -34.15 53.30
C TYR A 485 -74.91 -35.16 52.35
N ILE A 486 -74.11 -35.84 51.54
CA ILE A 486 -74.57 -36.91 50.67
C ILE A 486 -74.32 -38.24 51.37
N VAL A 487 -75.37 -38.84 51.94
CA VAL A 487 -75.27 -40.09 52.69
C VAL A 487 -75.48 -41.26 51.75
N VAL A 488 -74.43 -42.04 51.52
CA VAL A 488 -74.49 -43.21 50.63
C VAL A 488 -74.67 -44.46 51.50
N GLY A 489 -75.69 -45.25 51.13
CA GLY A 489 -76.12 -46.46 51.85
C GLY A 489 -75.12 -47.60 51.74
#